data_AF-A0A7I7WGS3-F1
#
_entry.id   AF-A0A7I7WGS3-F1
#
_cell.length_a   1.000
_cell.length_b   1.000
_cell.length_c   1.000
_cell.angle_alpha   90.00
_cell.angle_beta   90.00
_cell.angle_gamma   90.00
#
_symmetry.space_group_name_H-M   'P 1'
#
loop_
_entity.id
_entity.type
_entity.pdbx_description
1 polymer ?
#
loop_
_entity_poly.entity_id
_entity_poly.type
_entity_poly.pdbx_seq_one_letter_code
_entity_poly.pdbx_strand_id
1 'polypeptide(L)'
;MDDSTLRRYLAWKYRRRVPVSDEDGLTSPREVYRDLVKSDFAPALRSVGLRGSNGRFKLPSTVCWAQLGFQKSWFSDRQEVRFTVNLSFVTTDEWERKRAELPHLPAAPAPTVRYWLGQTVERIGWLTPQRADKWWSLIRGADPAPVRDDVLADLITYAVPWLRSKVSELS
;
A
#
# COMPACT_ATOMS: atom_id res chain seq x y z
N MET A 1 15.40 -14.05 3.72
CA MET A 1 15.22 -13.74 2.28
C MET A 1 15.44 -15.06 1.55
N ASP A 2 14.43 -15.58 0.87
CA ASP A 2 14.55 -16.89 0.20
C ASP A 2 15.32 -16.79 -1.13
N ASP A 3 15.81 -17.94 -1.61
CA ASP A 3 16.65 -18.05 -2.81
C ASP A 3 15.92 -17.58 -4.10
N SER A 4 14.59 -17.74 -4.16
CA SER A 4 13.80 -17.29 -5.32
C SER A 4 13.68 -15.76 -5.37
N THR A 5 13.58 -15.13 -4.19
CA THR A 5 13.57 -13.66 -4.02
C THR A 5 14.94 -13.08 -4.37
N LEU A 6 16.03 -13.73 -3.95
CA LEU A 6 17.39 -13.29 -4.27
C LEU A 6 17.71 -13.45 -5.76
N ARG A 7 17.30 -14.56 -6.39
CA ARG A 7 17.49 -14.76 -7.84
C ARG A 7 16.71 -13.74 -8.66
N ARG A 8 15.46 -13.41 -8.29
CA ARG A 8 14.69 -12.33 -8.93
C ARG A 8 15.34 -10.96 -8.73
N TYR A 9 15.87 -10.68 -7.55
CA TYR A 9 16.61 -9.45 -7.26
C TYR A 9 17.85 -9.31 -8.15
N LEU A 10 18.69 -10.36 -8.25
CA LEU A 10 19.90 -10.33 -9.05
C LEU A 10 19.58 -10.27 -10.55
N ALA A 11 18.61 -11.04 -11.02
CA ALA A 11 18.14 -10.99 -12.41
C ALA A 11 17.63 -9.58 -12.79
N TRP A 12 16.93 -8.90 -11.87
CA TRP A 12 16.49 -7.52 -12.06
C TRP A 12 17.65 -6.52 -12.02
N LYS A 13 18.54 -6.62 -11.02
CA LYS A 13 19.64 -5.67 -10.79
C LYS A 13 20.62 -5.63 -11.97
N TYR A 14 20.87 -6.79 -12.57
CA TYR A 14 21.84 -6.94 -13.67
C TYR A 14 21.17 -7.09 -15.05
N ARG A 15 19.86 -6.90 -15.16
CA ARG A 15 19.16 -6.88 -16.45
C ARG A 15 19.67 -5.72 -17.30
N ARG A 16 20.12 -6.03 -18.52
CA ARG A 16 20.41 -5.02 -19.55
C ARG A 16 19.11 -4.28 -19.89
N ARG A 17 19.04 -2.99 -19.59
CA ARG A 17 17.90 -2.13 -19.94
C ARG A 17 17.88 -1.94 -21.45
N VAL A 18 17.02 -2.68 -22.15
CA VAL A 18 16.71 -2.41 -23.55
C VAL A 18 15.72 -1.24 -23.57
N PRO A 19 16.01 -0.13 -24.26
CA PRO A 19 15.03 0.93 -24.47
C PRO A 19 13.88 0.35 -25.29
N VAL A 20 12.71 0.21 -24.70
CA VAL A 20 11.46 0.10 -25.47
C VAL A 20 11.02 1.54 -25.70
N SER A 21 10.86 1.92 -26.97
CA SER A 21 10.34 3.23 -27.35
C SER A 21 8.92 3.40 -26.78
N ASP A 22 8.60 4.57 -26.24
CA ASP A 22 7.24 4.95 -25.82
C ASP A 22 6.30 5.18 -27.05
N GLU A 23 6.62 4.57 -28.20
CA GLU A 23 5.97 4.76 -29.51
C GLU A 23 4.84 3.75 -29.78
N ASP A 24 4.59 2.80 -28.87
CA ASP A 24 3.53 1.78 -29.02
C ASP A 24 2.11 2.33 -28.76
N GLY A 25 2.00 3.58 -28.28
CA GLY A 25 0.72 4.20 -27.93
C GLY A 25 0.01 3.57 -26.73
N LEU A 26 0.64 2.62 -26.04
CA LEU A 26 0.06 1.93 -24.89
C LEU A 26 0.29 2.74 -23.62
N THR A 27 -0.77 2.88 -22.82
CA THR A 27 -0.69 3.56 -21.51
C THR A 27 0.32 2.84 -20.62
N SER A 28 1.21 3.60 -20.00
CA SER A 28 2.23 3.00 -19.14
C SER A 28 1.58 2.39 -17.88
N PRO A 29 2.10 1.26 -17.35
CA PRO A 29 1.59 0.68 -16.10
C PRO A 29 1.59 1.65 -14.91
N ARG A 30 2.45 2.67 -14.94
CA ARG A 30 2.52 3.73 -13.93
C ARG A 30 1.35 4.69 -14.02
N GLU A 31 0.93 5.03 -15.23
CA GLU A 31 -0.27 5.84 -15.46
C GLU A 31 -1.51 5.05 -15.08
N VAL A 32 -1.62 3.80 -15.53
CA VAL A 32 -2.71 2.90 -15.11
C VAL A 32 -2.80 2.82 -13.58
N TYR A 33 -1.68 2.58 -12.90
CA TYR A 33 -1.64 2.56 -11.43
C TYR A 33 -2.12 3.87 -10.80
N ARG A 34 -1.63 5.02 -11.28
CA ARG A 34 -2.02 6.34 -10.78
C ARG A 34 -3.51 6.56 -10.97
N ASP A 35 -4.04 6.17 -12.13
CA ASP A 35 -5.42 6.40 -12.50
C ASP A 35 -6.35 5.50 -11.69
N LEU A 36 -6.01 4.22 -11.48
CA LEU A 36 -6.74 3.33 -10.55
C LEU A 36 -6.77 3.87 -9.11
N VAL A 37 -5.62 4.34 -8.59
CA VAL A 37 -5.57 4.92 -7.24
C VAL A 37 -6.48 6.14 -7.14
N LYS A 38 -6.50 7.00 -8.16
CA LYS A 38 -7.23 8.26 -8.16
C LYS A 38 -8.74 8.08 -8.40
N SER A 39 -9.10 7.24 -9.36
CA SER A 39 -10.44 7.16 -9.94
C SER A 39 -11.27 6.01 -9.37
N ASP A 40 -10.65 4.93 -8.91
CA ASP A 40 -11.35 3.76 -8.40
C ASP A 40 -11.16 3.59 -6.89
N PHE A 41 -9.89 3.49 -6.45
CA PHE A 41 -9.59 3.15 -5.05
C PHE A 41 -9.88 4.31 -4.10
N ALA A 42 -9.48 5.54 -4.45
CA ALA A 42 -9.72 6.68 -3.58
C ALA A 42 -11.22 6.96 -3.36
N PRO A 43 -12.10 6.95 -4.38
CA PRO A 43 -13.54 7.10 -4.16
C PRO A 43 -14.14 5.96 -3.32
N ALA A 44 -13.77 4.70 -3.56
CA ALA A 44 -14.27 3.57 -2.80
C ALA A 44 -13.86 3.63 -1.31
N LEU A 45 -12.62 4.02 -1.01
CA LEU A 45 -12.20 4.20 0.39
C LEU A 45 -12.90 5.38 1.07
N ARG A 46 -13.18 6.45 0.31
CA ARG A 46 -13.92 7.61 0.83
C ARG A 46 -15.39 7.31 1.10
N SER A 47 -16.03 6.48 0.27
CA SER A 47 -17.44 6.11 0.47
C SER A 47 -17.65 5.32 1.78
N VAL A 48 -16.63 4.60 2.26
CA VAL A 48 -16.66 3.88 3.53
C VAL A 48 -16.04 4.65 4.71
N GLY A 49 -15.80 5.96 4.53
CA GLY A 49 -15.45 6.90 5.59
C GLY A 49 -13.96 7.21 5.77
N LEU A 50 -13.06 6.62 4.96
CA LEU A 50 -11.65 6.99 5.02
C LEU A 50 -11.42 8.35 4.35
N ARG A 51 -10.38 9.06 4.79
CA ARG A 51 -9.91 10.32 4.19
C ARG A 51 -8.48 10.16 3.70
N GLY A 52 -8.14 10.83 2.60
CA GLY A 52 -6.79 10.78 2.04
C GLY A 52 -6.73 10.88 0.51
N SER A 53 -5.52 10.78 0.00
CA SER A 53 -5.16 10.88 -1.42
C SER A 53 -3.75 10.30 -1.65
N ASN A 54 -3.30 10.25 -2.91
CA ASN A 54 -1.95 9.82 -3.29
C ASN A 54 -1.53 8.46 -2.71
N GLY A 55 -2.49 7.52 -2.64
CA GLY A 55 -2.25 6.18 -2.12
C GLY A 55 -2.08 6.11 -0.60
N ARG A 56 -2.47 7.13 0.17
CA ARG A 56 -2.46 7.12 1.64
C ARG A 56 -3.82 7.55 2.18
N PHE A 57 -4.41 6.72 3.03
CA PHE A 57 -5.74 6.93 3.58
C PHE A 57 -5.76 6.63 5.07
N LYS A 58 -6.68 7.26 5.79
CA LYS A 58 -6.86 7.06 7.22
C LYS A 58 -8.32 7.06 7.61
N LEU A 59 -8.68 6.30 8.63
CA LEU A 59 -9.91 6.55 9.37
C LEU A 59 -9.70 7.84 10.19
N PRO A 60 -10.60 8.84 10.09
CA PRO A 60 -10.55 10.03 10.92
C PRO A 60 -10.65 9.64 12.40
N SER A 61 -9.69 10.10 13.20
CA SER A 61 -9.68 9.97 14.66
C SER A 61 -8.79 11.06 15.24
N THR A 62 -9.11 11.53 16.44
CA THR A 62 -8.28 12.46 17.23
C THR A 62 -7.32 11.72 18.14
N VAL A 63 -7.63 10.47 18.51
CA VAL A 63 -6.89 9.69 19.52
C VAL A 63 -5.94 8.64 18.92
N CYS A 64 -6.00 8.42 17.61
CA CYS A 64 -5.12 7.46 16.95
C CYS A 64 -4.86 7.76 15.47
N TRP A 65 -3.79 7.16 14.97
CA TRP A 65 -3.44 7.05 13.56
C TRP A 65 -3.80 5.66 13.03
N ALA A 66 -5.02 5.48 12.52
CA ALA A 66 -5.45 4.26 11.83
C ALA A 66 -5.41 4.47 10.31
N GLN A 67 -4.42 3.88 9.64
CA GLN A 67 -4.05 4.25 8.26
C GLN A 67 -3.84 3.04 7.36
N LEU A 68 -3.99 3.25 6.05
CA LEU A 68 -3.50 2.34 5.02
C LEU A 68 -2.71 3.10 3.95
N GLY A 69 -1.78 2.40 3.31
CA GLY A 69 -0.93 2.96 2.27
C GLY A 69 -0.59 1.94 1.18
N PHE A 70 -0.72 2.36 -0.08
CA PHE A 70 -0.26 1.57 -1.21
C PHE A 70 1.26 1.65 -1.32
N GLN A 71 1.93 0.51 -1.31
CA GLN A 71 3.38 0.38 -1.46
C GLN A 71 3.70 -0.24 -2.81
N LYS A 72 4.37 0.52 -3.67
CA LYS A 72 4.99 -0.03 -4.89
C LYS A 72 6.24 -0.83 -4.55
N SER A 73 6.47 -1.90 -5.30
CA SER A 73 7.70 -2.67 -5.27
C SER A 73 8.84 -1.86 -5.87
N TRP A 74 10.03 -1.99 -5.28
CA TRP A 74 11.28 -1.47 -5.83
C TRP A 74 11.62 -2.08 -7.20
N PHE A 75 11.07 -3.25 -7.52
CA PHE A 75 11.31 -3.97 -8.77
C PHE A 75 10.40 -3.52 -9.92
N SER A 76 9.49 -2.57 -9.69
CA SER A 76 8.63 -2.04 -10.75
C SER A 76 9.47 -1.33 -11.81
N ASP A 77 9.18 -1.56 -13.09
CA ASP A 77 9.89 -0.96 -14.21
C ASP A 77 8.92 -0.26 -15.19
N ARG A 78 9.24 -0.23 -16.49
CA ARG A 78 8.38 0.36 -17.54
C ARG A 78 7.35 -0.63 -18.08
N GLN A 79 7.52 -1.92 -17.80
CA GLN A 79 6.68 -3.02 -18.26
C GLN A 79 5.73 -3.51 -17.17
N GLU A 80 6.10 -3.34 -15.90
CA GLU A 80 5.29 -3.79 -14.77
C GLU A 80 5.33 -2.81 -13.60
N VAL A 81 4.17 -2.56 -12.99
CA VAL A 81 4.07 -2.00 -11.64
C VAL A 81 3.56 -3.07 -10.70
N ARG A 82 4.39 -3.45 -9.72
CA ARG A 82 3.98 -4.33 -8.63
C ARG A 82 3.68 -3.53 -7.38
N PHE A 83 2.62 -3.84 -6.65
CA PHE A 83 2.28 -3.15 -5.41
C PHE A 83 1.53 -4.02 -4.42
N THR A 84 1.51 -3.59 -3.16
CA THR A 84 0.72 -4.16 -2.06
C THR A 84 0.12 -3.02 -1.23
N VAL A 85 -0.67 -3.35 -0.21
CA VAL A 85 -1.25 -2.39 0.74
C VAL A 85 -0.75 -2.74 2.14
N ASN A 86 -0.19 -1.75 2.82
CA ASN A 86 0.14 -1.82 4.24
C ASN A 86 -0.93 -1.10 5.05
N LEU A 87 -1.19 -1.62 6.24
CA LEU A 87 -2.03 -1.03 7.26
C LEU A 87 -1.17 -0.71 8.49
N SER A 88 -1.48 0.38 9.16
CA SER A 88 -0.82 0.77 10.40
C SER A 88 -1.79 1.35 11.41
N PHE A 89 -1.51 1.10 12.68
CA PHE A 89 -2.22 1.65 13.81
C PHE A 89 -1.25 2.04 14.92
N VAL A 90 -1.44 3.22 15.51
CA VAL A 90 -0.78 3.68 16.74
C VAL A 90 -1.64 4.77 17.38
N THR A 91 -1.68 4.87 18.71
CA THR A 91 -2.40 5.98 19.37
C THR A 91 -1.65 7.30 19.19
N THR A 92 -2.35 8.43 19.26
CA THR A 92 -1.73 9.75 19.17
C THR A 92 -0.75 9.96 20.32
N ASP A 93 -1.15 9.62 21.55
CA ASP A 93 -0.32 9.75 22.76
C ASP A 93 0.97 8.92 22.67
N GLU A 94 0.88 7.67 22.19
CA GLU A 94 2.07 6.84 22.02
C GLU A 94 3.02 7.42 20.97
N TRP A 95 2.47 7.90 19.85
CA TRP A 95 3.27 8.52 18.81
C TRP A 95 3.95 9.80 19.30
N GLU A 96 3.25 10.65 20.04
CA GLU A 96 3.78 11.90 20.59
C GLU A 96 4.86 11.65 21.65
N ARG A 97 4.64 10.68 22.54
CA ARG A 97 5.68 10.25 23.49
C ARG A 97 6.95 9.81 22.74
N LYS A 98 6.80 9.03 21.67
CA LYS A 98 7.93 8.60 20.85
C LYS A 98 8.61 9.75 20.10
N ARG A 99 7.85 10.73 19.62
CA ARG A 99 8.41 11.95 19.02
C ARG A 99 9.19 12.81 20.01
N ALA A 100 8.77 12.85 21.28
CA ALA A 100 9.51 13.56 22.33
C ALA A 100 10.85 12.88 22.62
N GLU A 101 10.89 11.53 22.61
CA GLU A 101 12.11 10.74 22.74
C GLU A 101 13.01 10.83 21.49
N LEU A 102 12.41 10.92 20.30
CA LEU A 102 13.08 10.89 18.99
C LEU A 102 12.65 12.06 18.09
N PRO A 103 13.27 13.25 18.22
CA PRO A 103 12.82 14.47 17.55
C PRO A 103 12.84 14.43 16.00
N HIS A 104 13.55 13.48 15.39
CA HIS A 104 13.61 13.31 13.94
C HIS A 104 12.36 12.61 13.35
N LEU A 105 11.46 12.12 14.20
CA LEU A 105 10.22 11.50 13.75
C LEU A 105 9.26 12.54 13.15
N PRO A 106 8.54 12.17 12.08
CA PRO A 106 7.59 13.07 11.44
C PRO A 106 6.39 13.35 12.36
N ALA A 107 5.70 14.46 12.10
CA ALA A 107 4.51 14.86 12.87
C ALA A 107 3.41 13.78 12.89
N ALA A 108 3.28 13.01 11.80
CA ALA A 108 2.37 11.86 11.71
C ALA A 108 3.12 10.65 11.13
N PRO A 109 2.78 9.42 11.56
CA PRO A 109 3.36 8.21 10.98
C PRO A 109 2.91 8.04 9.53
N ALA A 110 3.80 7.46 8.72
CA ALA A 110 3.49 7.04 7.35
C ALA A 110 3.08 5.55 7.33
N PRO A 111 1.96 5.18 6.68
CA PRO A 111 1.43 3.81 6.73
C PRO A 111 2.31 2.76 6.04
N THR A 112 3.22 3.19 5.16
CA THR A 112 4.14 2.31 4.44
C THR A 112 5.53 2.26 5.09
N VAL A 113 5.71 2.90 6.25
CA VAL A 113 6.97 2.92 7.00
C VAL A 113 6.77 2.18 8.32
N ARG A 114 7.69 1.26 8.60
CA ARG A 114 7.74 0.57 9.88
C ARG A 114 8.80 1.26 10.75
N TYR A 115 8.34 1.99 11.76
CA TYR A 115 9.19 2.70 12.71
C TYR A 115 9.68 1.80 13.85
N TRP A 116 9.04 0.65 14.10
CA TRP A 116 9.34 -0.26 15.23
C TRP A 116 9.15 0.37 16.61
N LEU A 117 8.20 1.31 16.72
CA LEU A 117 7.94 2.10 17.93
C LEU A 117 6.52 1.85 18.48
N GLY A 118 6.17 0.58 18.70
CA GLY A 118 4.86 0.20 19.24
C GLY A 118 3.70 0.22 18.24
N GLN A 119 3.92 0.73 17.02
CA GLN A 119 2.91 0.66 15.97
C GLN A 119 2.52 -0.81 15.67
N THR A 120 1.24 -1.07 15.55
CA THR A 120 0.75 -2.28 14.92
C THR A 120 0.76 -2.08 13.41
N VAL A 121 1.29 -3.05 12.67
CA VAL A 121 1.44 -2.98 11.22
C VAL A 121 1.14 -4.32 10.61
N GLU A 122 0.38 -4.28 9.52
CA GLU A 122 0.00 -5.48 8.79
C GLU A 122 0.04 -5.25 7.28
N ARG A 123 0.38 -6.29 6.51
CA ARG A 123 0.14 -6.28 5.05
C ARG A 123 -1.20 -6.92 4.76
N ILE A 124 -1.93 -6.33 3.83
CA ILE A 124 -3.30 -6.77 3.51
C ILE A 124 -3.40 -8.27 3.20
N GLY A 125 -2.38 -8.85 2.55
CA GLY A 125 -2.35 -10.28 2.24
C GLY A 125 -2.48 -11.20 3.48
N TRP A 126 -1.93 -10.80 4.62
CA TRP A 126 -2.05 -11.55 5.88
C TRP A 126 -3.43 -11.41 6.53
N LEU A 127 -4.26 -10.48 6.07
CA LEU A 127 -5.65 -10.33 6.49
C LEU A 127 -6.61 -11.19 5.66
N THR A 128 -6.19 -11.62 4.47
CA THR A 128 -6.99 -12.48 3.58
C THR A 128 -7.05 -13.92 4.11
N PRO A 129 -8.01 -14.76 3.65
CA PRO A 129 -8.07 -16.18 4.00
C PRO A 129 -6.80 -16.95 3.67
N GLN A 130 -6.07 -16.54 2.63
CA GLN A 130 -4.83 -17.18 2.21
C GLN A 130 -3.69 -16.95 3.21
N ARG A 131 -3.78 -15.94 4.08
CA ARG A 131 -2.77 -15.62 5.10
C ARG A 131 -1.35 -15.64 4.53
N ALA A 132 -1.14 -14.90 3.44
CA ALA A 132 0.13 -14.86 2.73
C ALA A 132 0.38 -13.47 2.15
N ASP A 133 1.65 -13.10 1.94
CA ASP A 133 2.00 -11.81 1.35
C ASP A 133 1.44 -11.70 -0.07
N LYS A 134 0.50 -10.77 -0.27
CA LYS A 134 -0.23 -10.57 -1.52
C LYS A 134 0.30 -9.34 -2.24
N TRP A 135 0.64 -9.51 -3.52
CA TRP A 135 1.12 -8.46 -4.41
C TRP A 135 0.34 -8.51 -5.72
N TRP A 136 -0.10 -7.34 -6.16
CA TRP A 136 -0.72 -7.16 -7.47
C TRP A 136 0.30 -6.70 -8.50
N SER A 137 0.04 -7.02 -9.76
CA SER A 137 0.88 -6.68 -10.90
C SER A 137 0.02 -6.03 -11.98
N LEU A 138 0.40 -4.81 -12.38
CA LEU A 138 -0.13 -4.15 -13.57
C LEU A 138 0.92 -4.29 -14.68
N ILE A 139 0.55 -5.00 -15.74
CA ILE A 139 1.45 -5.31 -16.87
C ILE A 139 1.06 -4.42 -18.05
N ARG A 140 2.07 -3.92 -18.79
CA ARG A 140 1.85 -3.09 -19.98
C ARG A 140 0.94 -3.82 -20.99
N GLY A 141 -0.10 -3.12 -21.45
CA GLY A 141 -1.06 -3.64 -22.43
C GLY A 141 -2.06 -4.67 -21.89
N ALA A 142 -1.95 -5.10 -20.63
CA ALA A 142 -2.93 -5.99 -20.01
C ALA A 142 -4.13 -5.21 -19.47
N ASP A 143 -5.31 -5.84 -19.45
CA ASP A 143 -6.51 -5.28 -18.83
C ASP A 143 -6.32 -5.12 -17.31
N PRO A 144 -6.43 -3.89 -16.76
CA PRO A 144 -6.31 -3.67 -15.32
C PRO A 144 -7.54 -4.07 -14.51
N ALA A 145 -8.69 -4.35 -15.13
CA ALA A 145 -9.95 -4.57 -14.42
C ALA A 145 -9.89 -5.73 -13.39
N PRO A 146 -9.31 -6.91 -13.69
CA PRO A 146 -9.19 -7.98 -12.70
C PRO A 146 -8.37 -7.58 -11.47
N VAL A 147 -7.30 -6.79 -11.67
CA VAL A 147 -6.47 -6.27 -10.56
C VAL A 147 -7.25 -5.24 -9.76
N ARG A 148 -7.96 -4.34 -10.42
CA ARG A 148 -8.81 -3.33 -9.77
C ARG A 148 -9.84 -4.00 -8.87
N ASP A 149 -10.58 -4.98 -9.40
CA ASP A 149 -11.69 -5.61 -8.71
C ASP A 149 -11.21 -6.41 -7.49
N ASP A 150 -10.11 -7.15 -7.64
CA ASP A 150 -9.50 -7.90 -6.54
C ASP A 150 -8.94 -6.98 -5.44
N VAL A 151 -8.30 -5.85 -5.80
CA VAL A 151 -7.85 -4.85 -4.82
C VAL A 151 -9.04 -4.23 -4.07
N LEU A 152 -10.10 -3.86 -4.78
CA LEU A 152 -11.29 -3.28 -4.16
C LEU A 152 -11.97 -4.27 -3.21
N ALA A 153 -12.11 -5.53 -3.63
CA ALA A 153 -12.67 -6.59 -2.80
C ALA A 153 -11.87 -6.73 -1.49
N ASP A 154 -10.53 -6.80 -1.57
CA ASP A 154 -9.69 -6.94 -0.39
C ASP A 154 -9.71 -5.70 0.53
N LEU A 155 -9.73 -4.50 -0.06
CA LEU A 155 -9.78 -3.25 0.71
C LEU A 155 -11.06 -3.18 1.54
N ILE A 156 -12.20 -3.48 0.93
CA ILE A 156 -13.50 -3.37 1.59
C ILE A 156 -13.73 -4.54 2.56
N THR A 157 -13.33 -5.75 2.18
CA THR A 157 -13.61 -6.96 2.97
C THR A 157 -12.65 -7.12 4.14
N TYR A 158 -11.39 -6.73 3.99
CA TYR A 158 -10.35 -7.01 4.99
C TYR A 158 -9.71 -5.75 5.57
N ALA A 159 -9.29 -4.81 4.73
CA ALA A 159 -8.52 -3.66 5.22
C ALA A 159 -9.35 -2.71 6.09
N VAL A 160 -10.54 -2.36 5.62
CA VAL A 160 -11.43 -1.43 6.33
C VAL A 160 -11.93 -2.01 7.66
N PRO A 161 -12.42 -3.26 7.73
CA PRO A 161 -12.79 -3.87 9.00
C PRO A 161 -11.64 -3.97 10.00
N TRP A 162 -10.42 -4.30 9.54
CA TRP A 162 -9.24 -4.33 10.40
C TRP A 162 -8.93 -2.96 11.03
N LEU A 163 -8.98 -1.88 10.24
CA LEU A 163 -8.78 -0.54 10.79
C LEU A 163 -9.87 -0.17 11.79
N ARG A 164 -11.12 -0.50 11.50
CA ARG A 164 -12.25 -0.22 12.40
C ARG A 164 -12.15 -1.01 13.70
N SER A 165 -11.70 -2.27 13.67
CA SER A 165 -11.53 -3.06 14.89
C SER A 165 -10.48 -2.42 15.80
N LYS A 166 -9.35 -1.99 15.24
CA LYS A 166 -8.28 -1.32 16.00
C LYS A 166 -8.75 -0.02 16.66
N VAL A 167 -9.57 0.76 15.97
CA VAL A 167 -10.16 1.98 16.54
C VAL A 167 -11.19 1.65 17.62
N SER A 168 -12.00 0.61 17.42
CA SER A 168 -13.03 0.19 18.38
C SER A 168 -12.44 -0.38 19.66
N GLU A 169 -11.25 -0.99 19.60
CA GLU A 169 -10.50 -1.45 20.78
C GLU A 169 -10.09 -0.31 21.75
N LEU A 170 -10.19 0.97 21.33
CA LEU A 170 -9.93 2.15 22.17
C LEU A 170 -11.17 2.71 22.87
N SER A 171 -12.37 2.21 22.55
CA SER A 171 -13.66 2.67 23.11
C SER A 171 -14.11 1.78 24.26
#